data_AF-A0A5P9J244-F1
#
_entry.id   AF-A0A5P9J244-F1
#
_cell.length_a   1.000
_cell.length_b   1.000
_cell.length_c   1.000
_cell.angle_alpha   90.00
_cell.angle_beta   90.00
_cell.angle_gamma   90.00
#
_symmetry.space_group_name_H-M   'P 1'
#
loop_
_entity.id
_entity.type
_entity.pdbx_description
1 polymer ?
#
loop_
_entity_poly.entity_id
_entity_poly.type
_entity_poly.pdbx_seq_one_letter_code
_entity_poly.pdbx_strand_id
1 'polypeptide(L)'
;MTKLSYWLLLMLPLFAHGAELRPFTTDGCSLFPDGTLTNSVKWQHCCISHDLAYWQGGTQTQRDAADAALAQCVRDLDEPAIATLMHIGVQLGGGPLYPTWYRWGYGWPYARSYGALTIDEQQQVQKRLAELVPDSLPKDPSDEEQP
;
A
#
# COMPACT_ATOMS: atom_id res chain seq x y z
N MET A 1 -28.44 -19.54 -55.74
CA MET A 1 -27.82 -20.55 -54.86
C MET A 1 -26.39 -20.06 -54.64
N THR A 2 -25.87 -19.69 -53.47
CA THR A 2 -26.32 -19.60 -52.07
C THR A 2 -25.41 -18.54 -51.44
N LYS A 3 -25.95 -17.78 -50.49
CA LYS A 3 -25.33 -16.59 -49.91
C LYS A 3 -24.10 -16.92 -49.05
N LEU A 4 -23.15 -15.99 -49.19
CA LEU A 4 -21.99 -15.61 -48.40
C LEU A 4 -21.86 -16.08 -46.93
N SER A 5 -20.58 -16.27 -46.60
CA SER A 5 -19.90 -15.80 -45.38
C SER A 5 -19.91 -16.70 -44.14
N TYR A 6 -18.84 -17.48 -44.03
CA TYR A 6 -18.35 -18.00 -42.75
C TYR A 6 -17.84 -16.82 -41.90
N TRP A 7 -18.68 -16.30 -41.02
CA TRP A 7 -18.23 -15.46 -39.90
C TRP A 7 -17.58 -16.38 -38.86
N LEU A 8 -16.26 -16.56 -38.98
CA LEU A 8 -15.46 -17.17 -37.93
C LEU A 8 -15.37 -16.14 -36.79
N LEU A 9 -16.24 -16.27 -35.78
CA LEU A 9 -16.16 -15.51 -34.55
C LEU A 9 -14.88 -15.94 -33.81
N LEU A 10 -13.79 -15.21 -34.04
CA LEU A 10 -12.53 -15.38 -33.34
C LEU A 10 -12.72 -14.81 -31.92
N MET A 11 -13.13 -15.67 -30.98
CA MET A 11 -13.14 -15.35 -29.55
C MET A 11 -11.68 -15.19 -29.10
N LEU A 12 -11.16 -13.96 -29.13
CA LEU A 12 -9.88 -13.67 -28.46
C LEU A 12 -10.06 -13.97 -26.97
N PRO A 13 -9.20 -14.79 -26.35
CA PRO A 13 -9.18 -14.90 -24.90
C PRO A 13 -8.83 -13.52 -24.34
N LEU A 14 -9.76 -12.93 -23.58
CA LEU A 14 -9.48 -11.83 -22.67
C LEU A 14 -8.53 -12.39 -21.62
N PHE A 15 -7.23 -12.29 -21.86
CA PHE A 15 -6.23 -12.45 -20.81
C PHE A 15 -6.48 -11.33 -19.81
N ALA A 16 -7.17 -11.67 -18.72
CA ALA A 16 -7.28 -10.82 -17.54
C ALA A 16 -5.85 -10.60 -17.03
N HIS A 17 -5.25 -9.48 -17.42
CA HIS A 17 -3.99 -9.06 -16.84
C HIS A 17 -4.31 -8.74 -15.38
N GLY A 18 -3.71 -9.50 -14.46
CA GLY A 18 -3.81 -9.23 -13.04
C GLY A 18 -3.42 -7.78 -12.76
N ALA A 19 -4.06 -7.16 -11.78
CA ALA A 19 -3.72 -5.79 -11.40
C ALA A 19 -2.23 -5.70 -11.05
N GLU A 20 -1.53 -4.74 -11.63
CA GLU A 20 -0.11 -4.51 -11.36
C GLU A 20 0.07 -3.55 -10.19
N LEU A 21 0.92 -3.92 -9.24
CA LEU A 21 1.31 -3.08 -8.12
C LEU A 21 2.27 -1.98 -8.58
N ARG A 22 1.87 -0.72 -8.37
CA ARG A 22 2.71 0.44 -8.65
C ARG A 22 3.89 0.52 -7.65
N PRO A 23 5.03 1.14 -8.02
CA PRO A 23 6.11 1.41 -7.07
C PRO A 23 5.61 2.11 -5.81
N PHE A 24 6.27 1.84 -4.67
CA PHE A 24 5.95 2.52 -3.42
C PHE A 24 6.29 4.02 -3.52
N THR A 25 5.41 4.85 -2.97
CA THR A 25 5.57 6.31 -2.91
C THR A 25 5.04 6.79 -1.56
N THR A 26 5.64 7.78 -0.94
CA THR A 26 5.15 8.39 0.29
C THR A 26 5.22 9.91 0.18
N ASP A 27 4.26 10.61 0.76
CA ASP A 27 4.27 12.07 0.89
C ASP A 27 4.45 12.52 2.35
N GLY A 28 4.88 11.61 3.23
CA GLY A 28 4.93 11.83 4.67
C GLY A 28 3.55 11.65 5.29
N CYS A 29 3.09 12.61 6.06
CA CYS A 29 1.80 12.53 6.75
C CYS A 29 0.62 13.10 5.93
N SER A 30 0.65 12.99 4.59
CA SER A 30 -0.35 13.45 3.61
C SER A 30 -1.08 14.78 3.90
N LEU A 31 -2.09 14.78 4.78
CA LEU A 31 -2.91 15.94 5.18
C LEU A 31 -2.66 16.40 6.62
N PHE A 32 -1.54 16.00 7.20
CA PHE A 32 -1.11 16.31 8.56
C PHE A 32 0.36 16.77 8.51
N PRO A 33 0.80 17.69 9.39
CA PRO A 33 2.23 18.04 9.46
C PRO A 33 3.10 16.82 9.77
N ASP A 34 4.33 16.78 9.27
CA ASP A 34 5.30 15.69 9.54
C ASP A 34 5.97 15.77 10.93
N GLY A 35 5.75 16.88 11.63
CA GLY A 35 6.36 17.15 12.92
C GLY A 35 5.86 18.46 13.54
N THR A 36 6.60 18.95 14.52
CA THR A 36 6.33 20.22 15.20
C THR A 36 7.02 21.39 14.50
N LEU A 37 6.74 22.61 14.95
CA LEU A 37 7.43 23.81 14.45
C LEU A 37 8.95 23.80 14.71
N THR A 38 9.40 23.08 15.74
CA THR A 38 10.81 22.99 16.14
C THR A 38 11.50 21.71 15.69
N ASN A 39 10.73 20.67 15.39
CA ASN A 39 11.20 19.43 14.78
C ASN A 39 10.22 19.00 13.69
N SER A 40 10.45 19.48 12.47
CA SER A 40 9.52 19.38 11.34
C SER A 40 9.33 17.96 10.80
N VAL A 41 10.09 16.97 11.28
CA VAL A 41 10.01 15.57 10.83
C VAL A 41 9.81 14.60 12.00
N LYS A 42 9.39 15.11 13.17
CA LYS A 42 9.33 14.37 14.44
C LYS A 42 8.71 12.97 14.29
N TRP A 43 7.61 12.85 13.55
CA TRP A 43 6.87 11.60 13.38
C TRP A 43 6.72 11.17 11.91
N GLN A 44 7.44 11.80 10.99
CA GLN A 44 7.39 11.47 9.55
C GLN A 44 7.65 9.97 9.30
N HIS A 45 8.60 9.38 10.04
CA HIS A 45 8.90 7.95 9.92
C HIS A 45 7.72 7.04 10.29
N CYS A 46 6.87 7.44 11.24
CA CYS A 46 5.65 6.70 11.58
C CYS A 46 4.67 6.73 10.39
N CYS A 47 4.54 7.88 9.71
CA CYS A 47 3.69 8.04 8.55
C CYS A 47 4.22 7.26 7.34
N ILE A 48 5.53 7.24 7.08
CA ILE A 48 6.13 6.44 6.01
C ILE A 48 5.86 4.93 6.22
N SER A 49 5.97 4.45 7.47
CA SER A 49 5.64 3.06 7.79
C SER A 49 4.16 2.75 7.59
N HIS A 50 3.27 3.71 7.89
CA HIS A 50 1.82 3.59 7.69
C HIS A 50 1.47 3.60 6.20
N ASP A 51 2.07 4.49 5.43
CA ASP A 51 1.95 4.58 3.98
C ASP A 51 2.34 3.27 3.30
N LEU A 52 3.35 2.56 3.80
CA LEU A 52 3.74 1.26 3.26
C LEU A 52 2.62 0.22 3.41
N ALA A 53 1.96 0.18 4.57
CA ALA A 53 0.80 -0.68 4.79
C ALA A 53 -0.39 -0.26 3.90
N TYR A 54 -0.63 1.05 3.77
CA TYR A 54 -1.69 1.60 2.93
C TYR A 54 -1.44 1.40 1.44
N TRP A 55 -0.20 1.46 0.98
CA TRP A 55 0.18 1.13 -0.38
C TRP A 55 -0.13 -0.33 -0.69
N GLN A 56 0.29 -1.23 0.21
CA GLN A 56 0.07 -2.67 0.09
C GLN A 56 -1.41 -3.04 0.13
N GLY A 57 -2.18 -2.40 1.00
CA GLY A 57 -3.57 -2.76 1.26
C GLY A 57 -3.72 -4.11 1.99
N GLY A 58 -4.91 -4.71 1.90
CA GLY A 58 -5.24 -5.93 2.65
C GLY A 58 -6.66 -5.94 3.20
N THR A 59 -6.88 -6.76 4.22
CA THR A 59 -8.17 -6.85 4.93
C THR A 59 -8.43 -5.61 5.81
N GLN A 60 -9.68 -5.41 6.22
CA GLN A 60 -10.03 -4.34 7.16
C GLN A 60 -9.25 -4.47 8.49
N THR A 61 -9.07 -5.68 9.01
CA THR A 61 -8.27 -5.92 10.22
C THR A 61 -6.81 -5.50 10.06
N GLN A 62 -6.22 -5.69 8.87
CA GLN A 62 -4.86 -5.21 8.59
C GLN A 62 -4.80 -3.69 8.55
N ARG A 63 -5.83 -3.01 8.01
CA ARG A 63 -5.93 -1.55 8.09
C ARG A 63 -6.03 -1.07 9.53
N ASP A 64 -6.90 -1.69 10.34
CA ASP A 64 -7.08 -1.31 11.74
C ASP A 64 -5.77 -1.49 12.54
N ALA A 65 -5.03 -2.57 12.25
CA ALA A 65 -3.71 -2.80 12.84
C ALA A 65 -2.69 -1.74 12.40
N ALA A 66 -2.67 -1.35 11.13
CA ALA A 66 -1.80 -0.29 10.62
C ALA A 66 -2.12 1.07 11.27
N ASP A 67 -3.41 1.43 11.34
CA ASP A 67 -3.88 2.67 11.96
C ASP A 67 -3.56 2.71 13.47
N ALA A 68 -3.64 1.56 14.15
CA ALA A 68 -3.25 1.44 15.55
C ALA A 68 -1.72 1.55 15.74
N ALA A 69 -0.94 0.95 14.83
CA ALA A 69 0.52 1.02 14.85
C ALA A 69 1.03 2.46 14.63
N LEU A 70 0.42 3.22 13.71
CA LEU A 70 0.70 4.64 13.54
C LEU A 70 0.50 5.41 14.85
N ALA A 71 -0.67 5.23 15.46
CA ALA A 71 -0.99 5.90 16.71
C ALA A 71 -0.03 5.52 17.85
N GLN A 72 0.40 4.25 17.89
CA GLN A 72 1.37 3.81 18.89
C GLN A 72 2.75 4.42 18.66
N CYS A 73 3.26 4.38 17.43
CA CYS A 73 4.54 5.01 17.06
C CYS A 73 4.58 6.49 17.47
N VAL A 74 3.51 7.23 17.21
CA VAL A 74 3.42 8.65 17.57
C VAL A 74 3.31 8.85 19.09
N ARG A 75 2.61 7.95 19.82
CA ARG A 75 2.61 7.96 21.30
C ARG A 75 4.01 7.78 21.87
N ASP A 76 4.81 6.89 21.29
CA ASP A 76 6.17 6.60 21.74
C ASP A 76 7.13 7.79 21.54
N LEU A 77 6.74 8.78 20.74
CA LEU A 77 7.42 10.06 20.55
C LEU A 77 6.95 11.17 21.54
N ASP A 78 6.24 10.78 22.60
CA ASP A 78 5.66 11.65 23.62
C ASP A 78 4.60 12.62 23.06
N GLU A 79 3.80 12.16 22.07
CA GLU A 79 2.76 12.96 21.42
C GLU A 79 1.36 12.29 21.46
N PRO A 80 0.82 11.96 22.65
CA PRO A 80 -0.41 11.15 22.77
C PRO A 80 -1.67 11.83 22.22
N ALA A 81 -1.75 13.16 22.27
CA ALA A 81 -2.86 13.91 21.68
C ALA A 81 -2.82 13.85 20.15
N ILE A 82 -1.64 14.04 19.55
CA ILE A 82 -1.43 13.93 18.10
C ILE A 82 -1.72 12.50 17.63
N ALA A 83 -1.22 11.50 18.35
CA ALA A 83 -1.51 10.10 18.05
C ALA A 83 -3.02 9.80 18.00
N THR A 84 -3.79 10.34 18.94
CA THR A 84 -5.25 10.18 18.98
C THR A 84 -5.92 10.86 17.78
N LEU A 85 -5.50 12.10 17.46
CA LEU A 85 -6.03 12.84 16.32
C LEU A 85 -5.72 12.14 14.99
N MET A 86 -4.48 11.66 14.82
CA MET A 86 -4.08 10.90 13.63
C MET A 86 -4.89 9.61 13.49
N HIS A 87 -5.07 8.85 14.57
CA HIS A 87 -5.85 7.60 14.55
C HIS A 87 -7.29 7.83 14.08
N ILE A 88 -7.95 8.87 14.60
CA ILE A 88 -9.30 9.25 14.16
C ILE A 88 -9.30 9.68 12.69
N GLY A 89 -8.31 10.49 12.29
CA GLY A 89 -8.17 10.98 10.92
C GLY A 89 -8.05 9.84 9.89
N VAL A 90 -7.15 8.87 10.13
CA VAL A 90 -6.95 7.74 9.20
C VAL A 90 -8.15 6.80 9.17
N GLN A 91 -8.85 6.60 10.29
CA GLN A 91 -10.06 5.78 10.34
C GLN A 91 -11.20 6.40 9.53
N LEU A 92 -11.35 7.73 9.58
CA LEU A 92 -12.39 8.44 8.85
C LEU A 92 -12.02 8.75 7.40
N GLY A 93 -10.74 8.88 7.04
CA GLY A 93 -10.28 9.37 5.73
C GLY A 93 -9.54 8.34 4.85
N GLY A 94 -9.16 7.18 5.41
CA GLY A 94 -8.26 6.22 4.78
C GLY A 94 -8.91 5.06 4.02
N GLY A 95 -10.24 5.06 3.85
CA GLY A 95 -10.96 3.93 3.26
C GLY A 95 -10.58 3.63 1.80
N PRO A 96 -10.68 2.38 1.34
CA PRO A 96 -10.20 1.93 0.02
C PRO A 96 -10.95 2.51 -1.18
N LEU A 97 -12.19 2.96 -0.97
CA LEU A 97 -13.05 3.53 -2.02
C LEU A 97 -13.08 5.07 -1.96
N TYR A 98 -12.27 5.68 -1.11
CA TYR A 98 -12.18 7.13 -1.09
C TYR A 98 -11.35 7.61 -2.29
N PRO A 99 -11.72 8.73 -2.93
CA PRO A 99 -11.01 9.26 -4.09
C PRO A 99 -9.75 10.03 -3.66
N THR A 100 -8.96 9.46 -2.76
CA THR A 100 -7.71 10.03 -2.23
C THR A 100 -6.50 9.24 -2.76
N TRP A 101 -5.36 9.92 -2.91
CA TRP A 101 -4.13 9.28 -3.36
C TRP A 101 -3.49 8.40 -2.27
N TYR A 102 -3.78 8.67 -1.00
CA TYR A 102 -3.33 7.94 0.19
C TYR A 102 -4.33 6.89 0.69
N ARG A 103 -5.31 6.46 -0.11
CA ARG A 103 -6.33 5.47 0.30
C ARG A 103 -5.74 4.11 0.64
N TRP A 104 -6.45 3.29 1.43
CA TRP A 104 -6.09 1.89 1.61
C TRP A 104 -6.02 1.13 0.28
N GLY A 105 -4.89 0.46 0.02
CA GLY A 105 -4.56 -0.21 -1.24
C GLY A 105 -4.20 0.75 -2.38
N TYR A 106 -3.68 1.95 -2.11
CA TYR A 106 -3.39 2.92 -3.18
C TYR A 106 -2.30 2.47 -4.17
N GLY A 107 -1.48 1.47 -3.83
CA GLY A 107 -0.53 0.86 -4.77
C GLY A 107 -1.23 0.20 -5.96
N TRP A 108 -2.43 -0.34 -5.74
CA TRP A 108 -3.23 -1.02 -6.75
C TRP A 108 -4.04 -0.02 -7.59
N PRO A 109 -4.44 -0.38 -8.83
CA PRO A 109 -5.44 0.36 -9.58
C PRO A 109 -6.75 0.56 -8.79
N TYR A 110 -7.41 1.69 -8.99
CA TYR A 110 -8.73 1.93 -8.41
C TYR A 110 -9.77 1.04 -9.13
N ALA A 111 -10.76 0.42 -8.46
CA ALA A 111 -11.13 0.51 -7.05
C ALA A 111 -10.83 -0.80 -6.31
N ARG A 112 -9.62 -0.95 -5.75
CA ARG A 112 -9.27 -2.08 -4.87
C ARG A 112 -10.04 -1.97 -3.56
N SER A 113 -10.86 -2.96 -3.20
CA SER A 113 -11.54 -3.04 -1.91
C SER A 113 -10.68 -3.73 -0.84
N TYR A 114 -11.21 -3.86 0.38
CA TYR A 114 -10.62 -4.76 1.37
C TYR A 114 -10.57 -6.20 0.84
N GLY A 115 -9.48 -6.90 1.13
CA GLY A 115 -9.29 -8.29 0.77
C GLY A 115 -7.86 -8.75 1.03
N ALA A 116 -7.69 -10.01 1.43
CA ALA A 116 -6.36 -10.60 1.54
C ALA A 116 -5.67 -10.59 0.17
N LEU A 117 -4.35 -10.35 0.18
CA LEU A 117 -3.57 -10.42 -1.05
C LEU A 117 -3.47 -11.87 -1.53
N THR A 118 -3.64 -12.09 -2.83
CA THR A 118 -3.33 -13.39 -3.46
C THR A 118 -1.83 -13.68 -3.41
N ILE A 119 -1.43 -14.92 -3.71
CA ILE A 119 0.00 -15.29 -3.78
C ILE A 119 0.74 -14.41 -4.80
N ASP A 120 0.16 -14.20 -5.98
CA ASP A 120 0.76 -13.34 -7.02
C ASP A 120 0.88 -11.88 -6.56
N GLU A 121 -0.14 -11.36 -5.86
CA GLU A 121 -0.10 -10.00 -5.30
C GLU A 121 0.95 -9.86 -4.20
N GLN A 122 1.10 -10.87 -3.34
CA GLN A 122 2.16 -10.91 -2.32
C GLN A 122 3.55 -10.93 -2.97
N GLN A 123 3.74 -11.70 -4.04
CA GLN A 123 5.01 -11.72 -4.78
C GLN A 123 5.33 -10.35 -5.39
N GLN A 124 4.32 -9.64 -5.93
CA GLN A 124 4.51 -8.27 -6.41
C GLN A 124 4.94 -7.32 -5.29
N VAL A 125 4.32 -7.42 -4.11
CA VAL A 125 4.72 -6.64 -2.92
C VAL A 125 6.18 -6.92 -2.57
N GLN A 126 6.57 -8.18 -2.42
CA GLN A 126 7.94 -8.55 -2.08
C GLN A 126 8.95 -8.05 -3.10
N LYS A 127 8.65 -8.17 -4.39
CA LYS A 127 9.48 -7.63 -5.46
C LYS A 127 9.67 -6.12 -5.33
N ARG A 128 8.58 -5.37 -5.10
CA ARG A 128 8.64 -3.91 -4.94
C ARG A 128 9.38 -3.50 -3.66
N LEU A 129 9.26 -4.27 -2.57
CA LEU A 129 10.03 -4.03 -1.34
C LEU A 129 11.53 -4.26 -1.56
N ALA A 130 11.92 -5.31 -2.29
CA ALA A 130 13.31 -5.57 -2.62
C ALA A 130 13.93 -4.44 -3.47
N GLU A 131 13.13 -3.80 -4.33
CA GLU A 131 13.56 -2.62 -5.12
C GLU A 131 13.85 -1.36 -4.25
N LEU A 132 13.33 -1.31 -3.01
CA LEU A 132 13.57 -0.18 -2.09
C LEU A 132 14.88 -0.31 -1.30
N VAL A 133 15.44 -1.51 -1.22
CA VAL A 133 16.69 -1.79 -0.49
C VAL A 133 17.85 -1.41 -1.41
N PRO A 134 18.66 -0.39 -1.10
CA PRO A 134 19.80 -0.04 -1.94
C PRO A 134 20.79 -1.21 -2.02
N ASP A 135 21.35 -1.43 -3.22
CA ASP A 135 22.35 -2.47 -3.54
C ASP A 135 23.58 -2.50 -2.60
N SER A 136 23.77 -1.47 -1.79
CA SER A 136 24.87 -1.34 -0.82
C SER A 136 24.62 -2.03 0.52
N LEU A 137 23.44 -2.60 0.77
CA LEU A 137 23.19 -3.38 1.99
C LEU A 137 23.70 -4.81 1.82
N PRO A 138 24.45 -5.37 2.80
CA PRO A 138 24.87 -6.77 2.74
C PRO A 138 23.64 -7.67 2.61
N LYS A 139 23.61 -8.52 1.58
CA LYS A 139 22.59 -9.56 1.46
C LYS A 139 22.67 -10.47 2.68
N ASP A 140 21.52 -10.79 3.27
CA ASP A 140 21.47 -11.74 4.37
C ASP A 140 21.93 -13.11 3.84
N PRO A 141 22.90 -13.77 4.49
CA PRO A 141 23.30 -15.14 4.13
C PRO A 141 22.13 -16.13 4.06
N SER A 142 20.98 -15.85 4.70
CA SER A 142 19.79 -16.70 4.61
C SER A 142 19.04 -16.60 3.26
N ASP A 143 19.30 -15.59 2.45
CA ASP A 143 18.61 -15.38 1.16
C ASP A 143 19.21 -16.21 0.02
N GLU A 144 20.40 -16.79 0.22
CA GLU A 144 21.07 -17.66 -0.77
C GLU A 144 20.81 -19.16 -0.55
N GLU A 145 20.11 -19.53 0.52
CA GLU A 145 19.88 -20.92 0.88
C GLU A 145 18.41 -21.35 0.65
N GLN A 146 17.97 -21.33 -0.60
CA GLN A 146 16.86 -22.19 -1.02
C GLN A 146 17.06 -22.75 -2.43
N PRO A 147 16.81 -24.06 -2.66
CA PRO A 147 17.29 -24.79 -3.84
C PRO A 147 16.59 -24.44 -5.15
#